data_AF-A0A9W6T7Q3-F1
#
_entry.id   AF-A0A9W6T7Q3-F1
#
_cell.length_a   1.000
_cell.length_b   1.000
_cell.length_c   1.000
_cell.angle_alpha   90.00
_cell.angle_beta   90.00
_cell.angle_gamma   90.00
#
_symmetry.space_group_name_H-M   'P 1'
#
loop_
_entity.id
_entity.type
_entity.pdbx_description
1 polymer ?
#
loop_
_entity_poly.entity_id
_entity_poly.type
_entity_poly.pdbx_seq_one_letter_code
_entity_poly.pdbx_strand_id
1 'polypeptide(L)'
;MNRIERKSSSGHIHIPSSSSSRTLNRKASTLSNIERRGRKKDVIEKFIESDQTVILSSLSQLRHNILCEGLPTSGPDQLCPYRIYIWSILLRASPINTDDYVELVKVGESKSLGKISNDAFRTFKRDRKFQGKVSESTLIRLLNCYSLTVESRNEKLEKYENIVADDTDYFDEDLDTTEMIPMASSTSSKRTSIDYDLIHKQKLKLSPYVQGMNILAAPILYISKSEPEAFSLFSKLLKTYIPLYVLPTLNGALDGVKLF
;
A
#
# COMPACT_ATOMS: atom_id res chain seq x y z
N MET A 1 -45.17 98.06 -16.80
CA MET A 1 -44.05 97.36 -16.12
C MET A 1 -43.07 96.85 -17.18
N ASN A 2 -41.77 97.03 -16.99
CA ASN A 2 -40.74 96.65 -17.97
C ASN A 2 -40.01 95.34 -17.61
N ARG A 3 -39.72 94.58 -18.67
CA ARG A 3 -38.64 93.59 -18.89
C ARG A 3 -37.45 93.64 -17.92
N ILE A 4 -36.95 92.46 -17.52
CA ILE A 4 -35.52 92.10 -17.42
C ILE A 4 -35.36 90.57 -17.56
N GLU A 5 -34.25 90.14 -18.17
CA GLU A 5 -33.90 88.76 -18.49
C GLU A 5 -33.07 88.08 -17.37
N ARG A 6 -33.05 86.74 -17.33
CA ARG A 6 -31.83 85.90 -17.51
C ARG A 6 -32.09 84.39 -17.37
N LYS A 7 -31.58 83.63 -18.36
CA LYS A 7 -30.79 82.36 -18.32
C LYS A 7 -30.88 81.48 -17.05
N SER A 8 -30.94 80.15 -17.06
CA SER A 8 -30.85 79.10 -18.13
C SER A 8 -31.19 77.72 -17.46
N SER A 9 -31.15 76.52 -18.05
CA SER A 9 -30.48 76.01 -19.27
C SER A 9 -31.10 74.68 -19.80
N SER A 10 -30.37 74.04 -20.74
CA SER A 10 -30.58 72.75 -21.42
C SER A 10 -30.73 71.50 -20.51
N GLY A 11 -31.23 70.35 -20.99
CA GLY A 11 -31.59 70.00 -22.37
C GLY A 11 -32.18 68.58 -22.54
N HIS A 12 -32.43 68.20 -23.80
CA HIS A 12 -33.21 67.01 -24.18
C HIS A 12 -32.59 65.65 -23.79
N ILE A 13 -33.47 64.74 -23.39
CA ILE A 13 -33.20 63.30 -23.28
C ILE A 13 -32.98 62.71 -24.68
N HIS A 14 -31.90 61.96 -24.87
CA HIS A 14 -31.72 61.08 -26.03
C HIS A 14 -31.18 59.72 -25.55
N ILE A 15 -31.90 58.65 -25.87
CA ILE A 15 -31.50 57.28 -25.54
C ILE A 15 -30.69 56.71 -26.72
N PRO A 16 -29.47 56.19 -26.52
CA PRO A 16 -28.79 55.32 -27.47
C PRO A 16 -28.95 53.84 -27.08
N SER A 17 -29.11 52.99 -28.08
CA SER A 17 -29.39 51.56 -27.93
C SER A 17 -28.14 50.72 -27.60
N SER A 18 -28.38 49.58 -26.95
CA SER A 18 -27.36 48.66 -26.44
C SER A 18 -26.58 47.92 -27.53
N SER A 19 -25.25 48.04 -27.53
CA SER A 19 -24.37 47.18 -28.36
C SER A 19 -22.91 47.13 -27.86
N SER A 20 -22.67 46.57 -26.67
CA SER A 20 -21.29 46.33 -26.16
C SER A 20 -21.19 45.16 -25.17
N SER A 21 -21.51 43.94 -25.63
CA SER A 21 -21.46 42.71 -24.80
C SER A 21 -20.79 41.52 -25.51
N ARG A 22 -19.72 41.73 -26.28
CA ARG A 22 -19.02 40.64 -27.02
C ARG A 22 -17.53 40.42 -26.67
N THR A 23 -16.92 41.25 -25.83
CA THR A 23 -15.45 41.25 -25.65
C THR A 23 -14.96 40.52 -24.37
N LEU A 24 -15.84 40.13 -23.45
CA LEU A 24 -15.45 39.49 -22.19
C LEU A 24 -15.42 37.94 -22.23
N ASN A 25 -16.24 37.30 -23.07
CA ASN A 25 -16.37 35.84 -23.07
C ASN A 25 -15.22 35.07 -23.77
N ARG A 26 -14.29 35.76 -24.46
CA ARG A 26 -13.21 35.10 -25.22
C ARG A 26 -11.96 34.77 -24.41
N LYS A 27 -11.80 35.33 -23.20
CA LYS A 27 -10.67 35.02 -22.30
C LYS A 27 -11.00 33.94 -21.26
N ALA A 28 -12.26 33.84 -20.80
CA ALA A 28 -12.70 32.86 -19.81
C ALA A 28 -12.55 31.40 -20.30
N SER A 29 -12.81 31.15 -21.59
CA SER A 29 -12.64 29.83 -22.22
C SER A 29 -11.18 29.37 -22.37
N THR A 30 -10.21 30.26 -22.25
CA THR A 30 -8.78 29.89 -22.23
C THR A 30 -8.34 29.40 -20.86
N LEU A 31 -8.87 30.00 -19.79
CA LEU A 31 -8.53 29.62 -18.40
C LEU A 31 -9.16 28.26 -18.02
N SER A 32 -10.43 28.03 -18.37
CA SER A 32 -11.12 26.76 -18.07
C SER A 32 -10.57 25.53 -18.83
N ASN A 33 -9.80 25.75 -19.89
CA ASN A 33 -9.10 24.68 -20.62
C ASN A 33 -7.73 24.32 -20.02
N ILE A 34 -7.14 25.18 -19.18
CA ILE A 34 -5.85 24.89 -18.53
C ILE A 34 -6.04 23.89 -17.38
N GLU A 35 -7.14 23.99 -16.64
CA GLU A 35 -7.45 23.14 -15.47
C GLU A 35 -7.72 21.67 -15.82
N ARG A 36 -8.00 21.33 -17.08
CA ARG A 36 -8.34 19.97 -17.52
C ARG A 36 -7.18 19.20 -18.15
N ARG A 37 -6.01 19.81 -18.31
CA ARG A 37 -4.84 19.13 -18.90
C ARG A 37 -4.06 18.39 -17.81
N GLY A 38 -4.53 17.18 -17.48
CA GLY A 38 -3.87 16.28 -16.53
C GLY A 38 -2.37 16.09 -16.84
N ARG A 39 -1.58 15.83 -15.78
CA ARG A 39 -0.11 15.67 -15.90
C ARG A 39 0.23 14.71 -17.04
N LYS A 40 1.17 15.10 -17.91
CA LYS A 40 1.70 14.24 -18.97
C LYS A 40 2.29 12.98 -18.32
N LYS A 41 1.70 11.83 -18.61
CA LYS A 41 2.19 10.53 -18.14
C LYS A 41 3.58 10.25 -18.72
N ASP A 42 4.48 9.81 -17.86
CA ASP A 42 5.84 9.40 -18.22
C ASP A 42 5.87 7.97 -18.80
N VAL A 43 7.07 7.43 -19.05
CA VAL A 43 7.25 6.10 -19.65
C VAL A 43 6.78 4.99 -18.71
N ILE A 44 7.12 5.07 -17.43
CA ILE A 44 6.80 4.04 -16.42
C ILE A 44 5.30 4.03 -16.14
N GLU A 45 4.67 5.19 -16.02
CA GLU A 45 3.23 5.31 -15.81
C GLU A 45 2.41 4.76 -16.98
N LYS A 46 2.81 5.07 -18.23
CA LYS A 46 2.17 4.48 -19.42
C LYS A 46 2.39 2.97 -19.50
N PHE A 47 3.57 2.50 -19.09
CA PHE A 47 3.89 1.08 -19.11
C PHE A 47 2.95 0.29 -18.19
N ILE A 48 2.76 0.72 -16.94
CA ILE A 48 1.88 0.02 -15.99
C ILE A 48 0.38 0.12 -16.33
N GLU A 49 -0.03 1.06 -17.19
CA GLU A 49 -1.40 1.17 -17.71
C GLU A 49 -1.63 0.38 -19.01
N SER A 50 -0.58 -0.12 -19.65
CA SER A 50 -0.67 -0.86 -20.92
C SER A 50 -0.76 -2.37 -20.70
N ASP A 51 -1.43 -3.08 -21.61
CA ASP A 51 -1.66 -4.52 -21.51
C ASP A 51 -0.34 -5.33 -21.56
N GLN A 52 -0.02 -6.00 -20.46
CA GLN A 52 1.19 -6.79 -20.31
C GLN A 52 0.94 -8.27 -20.64
N THR A 53 1.05 -8.64 -21.92
CA THR A 53 0.82 -10.01 -22.39
C THR A 53 1.80 -11.04 -21.80
N VAL A 54 3.06 -10.66 -21.53
CA VAL A 54 4.10 -11.56 -21.02
C VAL A 54 4.63 -11.07 -19.67
N ILE A 55 3.89 -11.39 -18.60
CA ILE A 55 4.10 -10.91 -17.21
C ILE A 55 5.57 -10.91 -16.76
N LEU A 56 6.34 -11.98 -17.01
CA LEU A 56 7.73 -12.09 -16.55
C LEU A 56 8.68 -11.14 -17.27
N SER A 57 8.49 -10.97 -18.59
CA SER A 57 9.22 -9.99 -19.39
C SER A 57 8.90 -8.57 -18.90
N SER A 58 7.61 -8.26 -18.79
CA SER A 58 7.11 -6.96 -18.37
C SER A 58 7.58 -6.56 -16.96
N LEU A 59 7.58 -7.49 -16.01
CA LEU A 59 8.12 -7.25 -14.66
C LEU A 59 9.64 -7.03 -14.67
N SER A 60 10.37 -7.64 -15.59
CA SER A 60 11.83 -7.47 -15.72
C SER A 60 12.16 -6.10 -16.32
N GLN A 61 11.43 -5.70 -17.37
CA GLN A 61 11.52 -4.36 -17.96
C GLN A 61 11.13 -3.27 -16.96
N LEU A 62 10.04 -3.45 -16.20
CA LEU A 62 9.63 -2.50 -15.16
C LEU A 62 10.72 -2.31 -14.09
N ARG A 63 11.32 -3.40 -13.60
CA ARG A 63 12.43 -3.34 -12.65
C ARG A 63 13.65 -2.63 -13.24
N HIS A 64 14.00 -2.90 -14.50
CA HIS A 64 15.10 -2.24 -15.19
C HIS A 64 14.87 -0.73 -15.31
N ASN A 65 13.69 -0.30 -15.78
CA ASN A 65 13.35 1.12 -15.89
C ASN A 65 13.43 1.83 -14.53
N ILE A 66 12.91 1.22 -13.46
CA ILE A 66 12.98 1.78 -12.09
C ILE A 66 14.43 1.87 -11.58
N LEU A 67 15.29 0.89 -11.91
CA LEU A 67 16.70 0.89 -11.49
C LEU A 67 17.53 1.94 -12.25
N CYS A 68 17.21 2.19 -13.53
CA CYS A 68 17.95 3.13 -14.37
C CYS A 68 17.45 4.58 -14.27
N GLU A 69 16.13 4.81 -14.21
CA GLU A 69 15.52 6.15 -14.24
C GLU A 69 14.96 6.59 -12.88
N GLY A 70 14.75 5.65 -11.94
CA GLY A 70 14.04 5.90 -10.70
C GLY A 70 12.53 6.03 -10.87
N LEU A 71 11.85 6.62 -9.87
CA LEU A 71 10.43 6.98 -9.96
C LEU A 71 10.29 8.50 -9.81
N PRO A 72 9.70 9.21 -10.80
CA PRO A 72 9.64 10.66 -10.81
C PRO A 72 8.76 11.19 -9.67
N THR A 73 9.32 12.13 -8.92
CA THR A 73 8.63 12.88 -7.85
C THR A 73 7.92 14.09 -8.44
N SER A 74 6.69 14.38 -8.00
CA SER A 74 5.88 15.48 -8.50
C SER A 74 5.06 16.15 -7.40
N GLY A 75 4.68 17.41 -7.63
CA GLY A 75 3.85 18.19 -6.72
C GLY A 75 4.54 18.65 -5.42
N PRO A 76 3.81 19.33 -4.52
CA PRO A 76 4.38 19.92 -3.30
C PRO A 76 5.03 18.91 -2.36
N ASP A 77 4.48 17.69 -2.30
CA ASP A 77 4.98 16.62 -1.43
C ASP A 77 6.26 15.96 -1.96
N GLN A 78 6.64 16.21 -3.22
CA GLN A 78 7.69 15.49 -3.95
C GLN A 78 7.48 13.96 -3.95
N LEU A 79 6.26 13.51 -4.24
CA LEU A 79 5.92 12.08 -4.32
C LEU A 79 5.60 11.64 -5.75
N CYS A 80 5.84 10.37 -6.02
CA CYS A 80 5.44 9.73 -7.27
C CYS A 80 3.96 9.30 -7.13
N PRO A 81 3.02 9.83 -7.95
CA PRO A 81 1.57 9.67 -7.74
C PRO A 81 1.03 8.26 -8.03
N TYR A 82 1.87 7.39 -8.62
CA TYR A 82 1.59 6.00 -8.93
C TYR A 82 2.58 5.03 -8.23
N ARG A 83 3.41 5.51 -7.29
CA ARG A 83 4.38 4.68 -6.52
C ARG A 83 3.71 3.48 -5.86
N ILE A 84 2.50 3.68 -5.36
CA ILE A 84 1.72 2.63 -4.71
C ILE A 84 1.38 1.49 -5.66
N TYR A 85 0.97 1.80 -6.90
CA TYR A 85 0.68 0.79 -7.92
C TYR A 85 1.94 0.05 -8.35
N ILE A 86 3.09 0.72 -8.42
CA ILE A 86 4.40 0.08 -8.63
C ILE A 86 4.68 -0.92 -7.52
N TRP A 87 4.43 -0.57 -6.25
CA TRP A 87 4.62 -1.49 -5.12
C TRP A 87 3.63 -2.67 -5.18
N SER A 88 2.37 -2.43 -5.53
CA SER A 88 1.37 -3.51 -5.75
C SER A 88 1.79 -4.48 -6.85
N ILE A 89 2.29 -3.97 -7.98
CA ILE A 89 2.78 -4.79 -9.10
C ILE A 89 4.03 -5.58 -8.69
N LEU A 90 5.02 -4.93 -8.06
CA LEU A 90 6.28 -5.57 -7.67
C LEU A 90 6.10 -6.61 -6.56
N LEU A 91 5.23 -6.34 -5.59
CA LEU A 91 4.87 -7.28 -4.52
C LEU A 91 3.83 -8.32 -4.99
N ARG A 92 3.25 -8.17 -6.18
CA ARG A 92 2.12 -8.97 -6.68
C ARG A 92 0.98 -9.04 -5.66
N ALA A 93 0.69 -7.91 -5.02
CA ALA A 93 -0.36 -7.76 -4.04
C ALA A 93 -1.70 -7.59 -4.76
N SER A 94 -2.63 -8.52 -4.55
CA SER A 94 -4.01 -8.36 -5.00
C SER A 94 -4.68 -7.23 -4.19
N PRO A 95 -5.56 -6.41 -4.78
CA PRO A 95 -6.53 -5.65 -4.00
C PRO A 95 -7.28 -6.59 -3.04
N ILE A 96 -7.57 -6.08 -1.85
CA ILE A 96 -8.50 -6.68 -0.87
C ILE A 96 -9.84 -5.95 -0.99
N ASN A 97 -10.96 -6.62 -0.69
CA ASN A 97 -12.23 -5.90 -0.56
C ASN A 97 -12.14 -4.96 0.66
N THR A 98 -12.68 -3.75 0.51
CA THR A 98 -12.81 -2.79 1.62
C THR A 98 -13.62 -3.39 2.76
N ASP A 99 -14.67 -4.14 2.46
CA ASP A 99 -15.55 -4.75 3.47
C ASP A 99 -14.79 -5.78 4.32
N ASP A 100 -13.98 -6.65 3.70
CA ASP A 100 -13.14 -7.62 4.43
C ASP A 100 -12.21 -6.93 5.44
N TYR A 101 -11.64 -5.78 5.05
CA TYR A 101 -10.79 -5.00 5.95
C TYR A 101 -11.61 -4.30 7.05
N VAL A 102 -12.81 -3.80 6.74
CA VAL A 102 -13.70 -3.19 7.73
C VAL A 102 -14.19 -4.21 8.75
N GLU A 103 -14.53 -5.44 8.34
CA GLU A 103 -14.84 -6.53 9.29
C GLU A 103 -13.63 -6.88 10.17
N LEU A 104 -12.43 -6.95 9.60
CA LEU A 104 -11.20 -7.16 10.37
C LEU A 104 -10.93 -6.05 11.40
N VAL A 105 -11.24 -4.79 11.08
CA VAL A 105 -11.18 -3.67 12.03
C VAL A 105 -12.20 -3.83 13.16
N LYS A 106 -13.41 -4.33 12.87
CA LYS A 106 -14.48 -4.54 13.87
C LYS A 106 -14.18 -5.64 14.89
N VAL A 107 -13.26 -6.58 14.60
CA VAL A 107 -12.84 -7.64 15.54
C VAL A 107 -12.27 -7.06 16.85
N GLY A 108 -11.70 -5.86 16.81
CA GLY A 108 -11.21 -5.16 18.01
C GLY A 108 -9.73 -5.39 18.28
N GLU A 109 -9.36 -5.67 19.53
CA GLU A 109 -7.97 -5.63 19.99
C GLU A 109 -7.23 -6.97 19.82
N SER A 110 -6.01 -6.91 19.29
CA SER A 110 -5.09 -8.06 19.23
C SER A 110 -4.31 -8.25 20.54
N LYS A 111 -3.78 -9.46 20.77
CA LYS A 111 -2.89 -9.75 21.90
C LYS A 111 -1.62 -8.90 21.91
N SER A 112 -1.29 -8.25 20.78
CA SER A 112 -0.12 -7.39 20.61
C SER A 112 -0.38 -5.89 20.74
N LEU A 113 -1.63 -5.43 20.94
CA LEU A 113 -1.99 -4.01 20.85
C LEU A 113 -1.12 -3.10 21.74
N GLY A 114 -0.85 -3.48 22.98
CA GLY A 114 0.00 -2.68 23.88
C GLY A 114 1.43 -2.47 23.35
N LYS A 115 2.01 -3.47 22.67
CA LYS A 115 3.32 -3.34 22.00
C LYS A 115 3.21 -2.43 20.77
N ILE A 116 2.16 -2.61 19.97
CA ILE A 116 1.88 -1.82 18.78
C ILE A 116 1.74 -0.33 19.10
N SER A 117 0.98 0.03 20.14
CA SER A 117 0.77 1.43 20.55
C SER A 117 2.07 2.09 21.03
N ASN A 118 2.87 1.38 21.84
CA ASN A 118 4.19 1.88 22.29
C ASN A 118 5.15 2.15 21.13
N ASP A 119 5.08 1.34 20.07
CA ASP A 119 5.88 1.49 18.85
C ASP A 119 5.33 2.60 17.93
N ALA A 120 4.01 2.69 17.76
CA ALA A 120 3.35 3.72 16.98
C ALA A 120 3.62 5.13 17.53
N PHE A 121 3.49 5.35 18.84
CA PHE A 121 3.71 6.64 19.52
C PHE A 121 5.10 7.26 19.30
N ARG A 122 6.11 6.42 19.01
CA ARG A 122 7.49 6.85 18.70
C ARG A 122 7.82 6.83 17.20
N THR A 123 6.93 6.32 16.35
CA THR A 123 7.15 6.19 14.91
C THR A 123 7.11 7.54 14.22
N PHE A 124 8.23 7.93 13.59
CA PHE A 124 8.36 9.18 12.82
C PHE A 124 7.82 10.44 13.53
N LYS A 125 7.96 10.49 14.87
CA LYS A 125 7.35 11.52 15.73
C LYS A 125 7.80 12.96 15.42
N ARG A 126 9.00 13.11 14.83
CA ARG A 126 9.57 14.40 14.43
C ARG A 126 9.31 14.76 12.96
N ASP A 127 8.77 13.86 12.15
CA ASP A 127 8.50 14.11 10.73
C ASP A 127 7.10 14.71 10.54
N ARG A 128 7.05 16.02 10.35
CA ARG A 128 5.79 16.76 10.09
C ARG A 128 5.10 16.33 8.79
N LYS A 129 5.85 15.93 7.76
CA LYS A 129 5.25 15.47 6.49
C LYS A 129 4.56 14.13 6.68
N PHE A 130 5.19 13.20 7.41
CA PHE A 130 4.60 11.92 7.78
C PHE A 130 3.33 12.10 8.62
N GLN A 131 3.41 12.84 9.72
CA GLN A 131 2.27 13.06 10.63
C GLN A 131 1.09 13.79 9.96
N GLY A 132 1.35 14.58 8.91
CA GLY A 132 0.32 15.21 8.09
C GLY A 132 -0.43 14.26 7.13
N LYS A 133 0.04 13.02 6.95
CA LYS A 133 -0.58 12.00 6.07
C LYS A 133 -1.00 10.73 6.79
N VAL A 134 -0.23 10.30 7.78
CA VAL A 134 -0.45 9.06 8.52
C VAL A 134 -0.67 9.42 9.99
N SER A 135 -1.90 9.25 10.46
CA SER A 135 -2.20 9.37 11.88
C SER A 135 -1.68 8.15 12.65
N GLU A 136 -1.31 8.36 13.91
CA GLU A 136 -0.96 7.27 14.84
C GLU A 136 -2.07 6.21 14.91
N SER A 137 -3.34 6.64 14.94
CA SER A 137 -4.51 5.75 14.91
C SER A 137 -4.64 4.89 13.64
N THR A 138 -4.12 5.35 12.50
CA THR A 138 -4.10 4.58 11.24
C THR A 138 -2.97 3.55 11.28
N LEU A 139 -1.80 3.93 11.79
CA LEU A 139 -0.67 3.02 11.97
C LEU A 139 -0.99 1.89 12.98
N ILE A 140 -1.58 2.24 14.13
CA ILE A 140 -2.01 1.26 15.14
C ILE A 140 -3.03 0.29 14.55
N ARG A 141 -4.08 0.80 13.90
CA ARG A 141 -5.18 -0.03 13.36
C ARG A 141 -4.69 -1.00 12.29
N LEU A 142 -3.83 -0.55 11.37
CA LEU A 142 -3.20 -1.40 10.36
C LEU A 142 -2.40 -2.55 10.98
N LEU A 143 -1.52 -2.24 11.94
CA LEU A 143 -0.68 -3.21 12.62
C LEU A 143 -1.49 -4.20 13.45
N ASN A 144 -2.55 -3.72 14.12
CA ASN A 144 -3.46 -4.54 14.91
C ASN A 144 -4.26 -5.51 14.02
N CYS A 145 -4.79 -5.04 12.88
CA CYS A 145 -5.46 -5.91 11.90
C CYS A 145 -4.52 -7.00 11.36
N TYR A 146 -3.24 -6.68 11.13
CA TYR A 146 -2.24 -7.68 10.76
C TYR A 146 -2.00 -8.71 11.89
N SER A 147 -1.86 -8.25 13.14
CA SER A 147 -1.69 -9.12 14.32
C SER A 147 -2.85 -10.09 14.45
N LEU A 148 -4.11 -9.60 14.38
CA LEU A 148 -5.31 -10.44 14.37
C LEU A 148 -5.29 -11.49 13.25
N THR A 149 -4.90 -11.10 12.04
CA THR A 149 -4.81 -12.03 10.90
C THR A 149 -3.78 -13.14 11.14
N VAL A 150 -2.70 -12.86 11.86
CA VAL A 150 -1.68 -13.84 12.22
C VAL A 150 -2.14 -14.71 13.41
N GLU A 151 -2.78 -14.12 14.42
CA GLU A 151 -3.37 -14.83 15.55
C GLU A 151 -4.40 -15.87 15.07
N SER A 152 -5.38 -15.45 14.26
CA SER A 152 -6.38 -16.38 13.69
C SER A 152 -5.80 -17.38 12.69
N ARG A 153 -4.62 -17.13 12.09
CA ARG A 153 -3.89 -18.14 11.30
C ARG A 153 -3.27 -19.18 12.23
N ASN A 154 -2.57 -18.74 13.27
CA ASN A 154 -1.88 -19.63 14.20
C ASN A 154 -2.87 -20.52 14.96
N GLU A 155 -4.00 -19.97 15.42
CA GLU A 155 -5.07 -20.72 16.08
C GLU A 155 -5.68 -21.80 15.18
N LYS A 156 -5.78 -21.54 13.86
CA LYS A 156 -6.19 -22.56 12.88
C LYS A 156 -5.15 -23.66 12.73
N LEU A 157 -3.85 -23.31 12.68
CA LEU A 157 -2.76 -24.29 12.57
C LEU A 157 -2.71 -25.22 13.78
N GLU A 158 -2.80 -24.66 14.99
CA GLU A 158 -2.88 -25.42 16.25
C GLU A 158 -4.08 -26.38 16.27
N LYS A 159 -5.26 -25.92 15.81
CA LYS A 159 -6.44 -26.78 15.69
C LYS A 159 -6.24 -27.93 14.70
N TYR A 160 -5.59 -27.69 13.55
CA TYR A 160 -5.29 -28.75 12.58
C TYR A 160 -4.25 -29.75 13.10
N GLU A 161 -3.28 -29.31 13.91
CA GLU A 161 -2.28 -30.20 14.51
C GLU A 161 -2.90 -31.10 15.57
N ASN A 162 -3.79 -30.57 16.41
CA ASN A 162 -4.51 -31.36 17.42
C ASN A 162 -5.43 -32.43 16.80
N ILE A 163 -6.13 -32.12 15.70
CA ILE A 163 -6.99 -33.11 15.01
C ILE A 163 -6.16 -34.26 14.43
N VAL A 164 -5.03 -33.94 13.77
CA VAL A 164 -4.17 -34.97 13.18
C VAL A 164 -3.51 -35.86 14.24
N ALA A 165 -3.19 -35.30 15.41
CA ALA A 165 -2.65 -36.08 16.52
C ALA A 165 -3.67 -37.10 17.07
N ASP A 166 -4.93 -36.68 17.21
CA ASP A 166 -6.05 -37.52 17.68
C ASP A 166 -6.35 -38.68 16.70
N ASP A 167 -6.25 -38.43 15.39
CA ASP A 167 -6.40 -39.46 14.34
C ASP A 167 -5.20 -40.43 14.25
N THR A 168 -4.01 -40.08 14.77
CA THR A 168 -2.79 -40.94 14.67
C THR A 168 -2.62 -41.98 15.78
N ASP A 169 -3.38 -41.90 16.88
CA ASP A 169 -3.33 -42.88 17.98
C ASP A 169 -4.05 -44.21 17.66
N TYR A 170 -4.42 -44.45 16.39
CA TYR A 170 -5.04 -45.69 15.89
C TYR A 170 -4.22 -46.39 14.79
N PHE A 171 -2.90 -46.43 14.94
CA PHE A 171 -2.04 -47.33 14.17
C PHE A 171 -1.48 -48.45 15.06
N ASP A 172 -1.92 -49.67 14.76
CA ASP A 172 -1.51 -50.91 15.42
C ASP A 172 0.00 -51.16 15.22
N GLU A 173 0.69 -51.69 16.24
CA GLU A 173 2.16 -51.65 16.33
C GLU A 173 2.88 -52.72 15.46
N ASP A 174 2.13 -53.47 14.64
CA ASP A 174 2.57 -54.65 13.90
C ASP A 174 2.48 -54.50 12.35
N LEU A 175 3.31 -53.62 11.75
CA LEU A 175 3.65 -53.78 10.32
C LEU A 175 5.03 -53.21 9.92
N ASP A 176 6.00 -54.10 9.70
CA ASP A 176 7.29 -53.79 9.07
C ASP A 176 7.08 -53.35 7.61
N THR A 177 7.26 -52.05 7.35
CA THR A 177 7.46 -51.53 6.00
C THR A 177 8.60 -50.53 5.97
N THR A 178 9.81 -51.05 5.81
CA THR A 178 10.97 -50.30 5.33
C THR A 178 10.72 -49.78 3.90
N GLU A 179 10.14 -48.59 3.74
CA GLU A 179 10.24 -47.80 2.49
C GLU A 179 10.79 -46.39 2.74
N MET A 180 11.71 -45.98 1.87
CA MET A 180 12.67 -44.92 2.15
C MET A 180 12.20 -43.55 1.68
N ILE A 181 12.31 -42.53 2.54
CA ILE A 181 12.17 -41.13 2.13
C ILE A 181 13.39 -40.72 1.28
N PRO A 182 13.25 -40.28 0.01
CA PRO A 182 14.40 -39.93 -0.81
C PRO A 182 15.11 -38.65 -0.34
N MET A 183 16.41 -38.78 -0.09
CA MET A 183 17.33 -37.69 0.24
C MET A 183 17.34 -36.60 -0.84
N ALA A 184 17.30 -35.33 -0.44
CA ALA A 184 17.31 -34.21 -1.38
C ALA A 184 18.63 -34.14 -2.18
N SER A 185 18.53 -34.06 -3.51
CA SER A 185 19.65 -33.75 -4.39
C SER A 185 19.64 -32.29 -4.84
N SER A 186 20.79 -31.64 -4.74
CA SER A 186 21.00 -30.22 -5.00
C SER A 186 21.22 -29.90 -6.48
N THR A 187 20.47 -28.94 -7.03
CA THR A 187 20.88 -28.16 -8.22
C THR A 187 20.51 -26.68 -8.06
N SER A 188 21.31 -25.81 -8.68
CA SER A 188 21.32 -24.37 -8.45
C SER A 188 20.11 -23.61 -9.02
N SER A 189 19.98 -22.34 -8.59
CA SER A 189 19.17 -21.28 -9.23
C SER A 189 17.64 -21.31 -9.04
N LYS A 190 17.14 -21.14 -7.80
CA LYS A 190 15.73 -20.77 -7.51
C LYS A 190 15.44 -20.19 -6.10
N ARG A 191 16.30 -19.28 -5.60
CA ARG A 191 16.19 -18.78 -4.20
C ARG A 191 14.87 -18.07 -3.83
N THR A 192 14.08 -17.55 -4.77
CA THR A 192 12.85 -16.79 -4.46
C THR A 192 11.56 -17.62 -4.42
N SER A 193 11.57 -18.88 -4.86
CA SER A 193 10.38 -19.76 -4.78
C SER A 193 10.40 -20.71 -3.59
N ILE A 194 11.56 -20.90 -2.95
CA ILE A 194 11.75 -21.91 -1.91
C ILE A 194 11.14 -21.45 -0.58
N ASP A 195 11.34 -20.20 -0.16
CA ASP A 195 10.87 -19.71 1.15
C ASP A 195 9.33 -19.73 1.29
N TYR A 196 8.60 -19.35 0.24
CA TYR A 196 7.13 -19.42 0.18
C TYR A 196 6.60 -20.81 0.47
N ASP A 197 7.18 -21.77 -0.25
CA ASP A 197 6.86 -23.17 -0.12
C ASP A 197 7.20 -23.64 1.29
N LEU A 198 8.28 -23.16 1.93
CA LEU A 198 8.55 -23.47 3.34
C LEU A 198 7.44 -22.98 4.29
N ILE A 199 6.96 -21.72 4.21
CA ILE A 199 5.95 -21.22 5.18
C ILE A 199 4.57 -21.87 5.00
N HIS A 200 4.26 -22.29 3.77
CA HIS A 200 3.02 -23.00 3.46
C HIS A 200 3.12 -24.52 3.66
N LYS A 201 4.29 -25.15 3.45
CA LYS A 201 4.50 -26.60 3.66
C LYS A 201 4.92 -26.96 5.09
N GLN A 202 5.70 -26.12 5.78
CA GLN A 202 6.20 -26.38 7.15
C GLN A 202 5.31 -25.81 8.27
N LYS A 203 4.08 -25.36 7.96
CA LYS A 203 3.12 -24.81 8.95
C LYS A 203 3.69 -23.75 9.91
N LEU A 204 4.70 -22.97 9.50
CA LEU A 204 5.44 -22.10 10.44
C LEU A 204 4.52 -21.08 11.14
N LYS A 205 4.60 -21.08 12.48
CA LYS A 205 3.92 -20.15 13.38
C LYS A 205 4.60 -18.79 13.32
N LEU A 206 3.89 -17.80 12.80
CA LEU A 206 4.41 -16.43 12.65
C LEU A 206 4.18 -15.64 13.94
N SER A 207 5.08 -14.71 14.26
CA SER A 207 4.83 -13.75 15.34
C SER A 207 3.77 -12.74 14.88
N PRO A 208 2.69 -12.49 15.66
CA PRO A 208 1.69 -11.49 15.31
C PRO A 208 2.26 -10.06 15.28
N TYR A 209 3.26 -9.79 16.12
CA TYR A 209 3.98 -8.52 16.13
C TYR A 209 5.45 -8.68 16.54
N VAL A 210 6.32 -7.91 15.89
CA VAL A 210 7.75 -7.79 16.18
C VAL A 210 8.10 -6.29 16.15
N GLN A 211 8.89 -5.83 17.11
CA GLN A 211 9.38 -4.45 17.16
C GLN A 211 10.06 -4.08 15.82
N GLY A 212 9.74 -2.90 15.29
CA GLY A 212 10.20 -2.47 13.97
C GLY A 212 9.20 -2.74 12.82
N MET A 213 8.17 -3.58 13.01
CA MET A 213 7.08 -3.72 12.03
C MET A 213 6.36 -2.39 11.74
N ASN A 214 6.29 -1.50 12.73
CA ASN A 214 5.85 -0.11 12.59
C ASN A 214 6.67 0.68 11.56
N ILE A 215 8.00 0.49 11.52
CA ILE A 215 8.91 1.16 10.58
C ILE A 215 8.74 0.62 9.15
N LEU A 216 8.31 -0.63 9.00
CA LEU A 216 7.96 -1.23 7.70
C LEU A 216 6.56 -0.80 7.22
N ALA A 217 5.59 -0.70 8.12
CA ALA A 217 4.22 -0.31 7.82
C ALA A 217 4.07 1.18 7.45
N ALA A 218 4.76 2.06 8.18
CA ALA A 218 4.69 3.50 8.02
C ALA A 218 4.98 4.02 6.59
N PRO A 219 6.07 3.63 5.89
CA PRO A 219 6.31 4.10 4.52
C PRO A 219 5.28 3.58 3.51
N ILE A 220 4.68 2.40 3.74
CA ILE A 220 3.56 1.89 2.93
C ILE A 220 2.35 2.80 3.13
N LEU A 221 1.91 3.02 4.38
CA LEU A 221 0.80 3.93 4.71
C LEU A 221 1.00 5.34 4.14
N TYR A 222 2.23 5.84 4.17
CA TYR A 222 2.56 7.18 3.70
C TYR A 222 2.37 7.37 2.19
N ILE A 223 2.45 6.30 1.40
CA ILE A 223 2.26 6.33 -0.06
C ILE A 223 0.91 5.74 -0.52
N SER A 224 0.21 5.01 0.35
CA SER A 224 -1.10 4.42 0.07
C SER A 224 -2.19 5.47 -0.09
N LYS A 225 -3.19 5.15 -0.91
CA LYS A 225 -4.39 5.98 -1.12
C LYS A 225 -5.54 5.54 -0.22
N SER A 226 -5.48 4.33 0.32
CA SER A 226 -6.42 3.82 1.33
C SER A 226 -5.75 2.84 2.30
N GLU A 227 -6.36 2.66 3.47
CA GLU A 227 -5.88 1.73 4.49
C GLU A 227 -5.97 0.24 4.09
N PRO A 228 -7.03 -0.24 3.39
CA PRO A 228 -7.06 -1.61 2.85
C PRO A 228 -5.95 -1.89 1.82
N GLU A 229 -5.59 -0.89 1.00
CA GLU A 229 -4.47 -0.98 0.05
C GLU A 229 -3.14 -1.15 0.81
N ALA A 230 -2.90 -0.33 1.83
CA ALA A 230 -1.75 -0.48 2.72
C ALA A 230 -1.71 -1.84 3.41
N PHE A 231 -2.87 -2.34 3.86
CA PHE A 231 -3.00 -3.63 4.53
C PHE A 231 -2.63 -4.79 3.63
N SER A 232 -3.15 -4.82 2.40
CA SER A 232 -2.78 -5.85 1.43
C SER A 232 -1.27 -5.84 1.18
N LEU A 233 -0.68 -4.67 0.90
CA LEU A 233 0.75 -4.54 0.63
C LEU A 233 1.64 -4.96 1.80
N PHE A 234 1.32 -4.52 3.02
CA PHE A 234 2.06 -4.86 4.22
C PHE A 234 1.92 -6.35 4.58
N SER A 235 0.68 -6.86 4.55
CA SER A 235 0.37 -8.27 4.78
C SER A 235 1.08 -9.17 3.77
N LYS A 236 1.09 -8.76 2.49
CA LYS A 236 1.86 -9.38 1.42
C LYS A 236 3.34 -9.33 1.78
N LEU A 237 3.98 -8.17 1.82
CA LEU A 237 5.41 -7.99 2.13
C LEU A 237 5.92 -8.94 3.22
N LEU A 238 5.28 -8.94 4.40
CA LEU A 238 5.71 -9.76 5.54
C LEU A 238 5.54 -11.26 5.31
N LYS A 239 4.37 -11.73 4.86
CA LYS A 239 4.09 -13.18 4.70
C LYS A 239 4.77 -13.80 3.47
N THR A 240 5.27 -12.96 2.58
CA THR A 240 5.59 -13.28 1.18
C THR A 240 7.10 -13.06 0.99
N TYR A 241 7.60 -11.83 1.13
CA TYR A 241 8.97 -11.48 0.76
C TYR A 241 9.98 -11.48 1.92
N ILE A 242 9.56 -11.16 3.14
CA ILE A 242 10.43 -11.16 4.34
C ILE A 242 9.85 -12.01 5.50
N PRO A 243 9.43 -13.26 5.26
CA PRO A 243 8.77 -14.10 6.27
C PRO A 243 9.69 -14.47 7.44
N LEU A 244 10.98 -14.65 7.20
CA LEU A 244 11.97 -14.94 8.24
C LEU A 244 12.18 -13.77 9.22
N TYR A 245 11.76 -12.55 8.86
CA TYR A 245 11.78 -11.37 9.75
C TYR A 245 10.70 -11.45 10.84
N VAL A 246 9.57 -12.11 10.56
CA VAL A 246 8.41 -12.22 11.47
C VAL A 246 8.33 -13.58 12.19
N LEU A 247 9.38 -14.40 12.13
CA LEU A 247 9.47 -15.60 12.96
C LEU A 247 9.84 -15.23 14.41
N PRO A 248 9.33 -15.95 15.43
CA PRO A 248 9.67 -15.71 16.84
C PRO A 248 11.18 -15.74 17.14
N THR A 249 11.96 -16.50 16.37
CA THR A 249 13.42 -16.63 16.51
C THR A 249 14.21 -15.53 15.79
N LEU A 250 13.54 -14.66 15.02
CA LEU A 250 14.14 -13.58 14.22
C LEU A 250 15.27 -14.02 13.27
N ASN A 251 15.25 -15.27 12.79
CA ASN A 251 16.30 -15.82 11.93
C ASN A 251 16.66 -14.91 10.76
N GLY A 252 15.67 -14.30 10.09
CA GLY A 252 15.92 -13.41 8.95
C GLY A 252 16.69 -12.13 9.31
N ALA A 253 16.55 -11.62 10.55
CA ALA A 253 17.35 -10.50 11.03
C ALA A 253 18.78 -10.94 11.37
N LEU A 254 18.94 -12.10 12.02
CA LEU A 254 20.25 -12.68 12.35
C LEU A 254 21.03 -13.05 11.09
N ASP A 255 20.39 -13.65 10.10
CA ASP A 255 21.00 -13.99 8.82
C ASP A 255 21.32 -12.73 8.01
N GLY A 256 20.48 -11.69 8.09
CA GLY A 256 20.78 -10.37 7.53
C GLY A 256 22.07 -9.76 8.09
N VAL A 257 22.33 -9.89 9.40
CA VAL A 257 23.58 -9.42 10.02
C VAL A 257 24.81 -10.19 9.50
N LYS A 258 24.69 -11.49 9.20
CA LYS A 258 25.80 -12.32 8.67
C LYS A 258 26.21 -11.97 7.23
N LEU A 259 25.48 -11.08 6.55
CA LEU A 259 25.76 -10.64 5.17
C LEU A 259 26.59 -9.34 5.10
N PHE A 260 26.97 -8.77 6.24
CA PHE A 260 27.77 -7.55 6.38
C PHE A 260 29.04 -7.81 7.19
#